data_AF-A0A9E2Q3B8-F1
#
_entry.id   AF-A0A9E2Q3B8-F1
#
_cell.length_a   1.000
_cell.length_b   1.000
_cell.length_c   1.000
_cell.angle_alpha   90.00
_cell.angle_beta   90.00
_cell.angle_gamma   90.00
#
_symmetry.space_group_name_H-M   'P 1'
#
loop_
_entity.id
_entity.type
_entity.pdbx_description
1 polymer ?
#
loop_
_entity_poly.entity_id
_entity_poly.type
_entity_poly.pdbx_seq_one_letter_code
_entity_poly.pdbx_strand_id
1 'polypeptide(L)'
;MSRWRRPAAVVLVGLLVATACVLLGRWQWHRHVVRDAEIATVERNWQAAPVPIGTVLAPGGTLGSADQWRTVTLTGHYETSATVLLRGRTVDGQGVYHVLVPFIGAGQTVLVVDRGWVAVGSTPDTSATVPAPPSGTVTLTARLVLAEPSADRAAPAGQVRSTAVEDVLAAADAPVTGQAYDAVGRLVTESPSAAPVGVLPDPSLDPGSHLSYAFQWWAFAVLAVGGFGSAARREWLDPQHAAPAPRTRRRGRDEVDEDALIDAQLAAGAHADSGPGTGADDEVPDGPSGTDQANVTRSR
;
A
#
# COMPACT_ATOMS: atom_id res chain seq x y z
N MET A 1 18.72 43.29 19.85
CA MET A 1 18.93 42.14 18.94
C MET A 1 19.30 42.70 17.57
N SER A 2 20.38 42.24 16.92
CA SER A 2 20.88 42.89 15.69
C SER A 2 19.85 42.84 14.55
N ARG A 3 19.64 43.99 13.89
CA ARG A 3 18.67 44.22 12.79
C ARG A 3 18.75 43.24 11.62
N TRP A 4 19.84 42.48 11.54
CA TRP A 4 20.12 41.50 10.49
C TRP A 4 19.64 40.08 10.83
N ARG A 5 19.37 39.78 12.11
CA ARG A 5 19.05 38.41 12.56
C ARG A 5 17.75 37.87 11.99
N ARG A 6 16.69 38.67 11.99
CA ARG A 6 15.35 38.25 11.52
C ARG A 6 15.34 37.92 10.03
N PRO A 7 15.79 38.81 9.14
CA PRO A 7 15.74 38.48 7.72
C PRO A 7 16.79 37.44 7.32
N ALA A 8 17.93 37.35 8.03
CA ALA A 8 18.84 36.22 7.86
C ALA A 8 18.18 34.88 8.26
N ALA A 9 17.38 34.86 9.34
CA ALA A 9 16.61 33.69 9.71
C ALA A 9 15.53 33.35 8.67
N VAL A 10 14.84 34.34 8.11
CA VAL A 10 13.86 34.15 7.02
C VAL A 10 14.51 33.52 5.79
N VAL A 11 15.67 34.03 5.36
CA VAL A 11 16.44 33.42 4.25
C VAL A 11 16.87 32.00 4.61
N LEU A 12 17.40 31.77 5.82
CA LEU A 12 17.82 30.45 6.25
C LEU A 12 16.65 29.45 6.21
N VAL A 13 15.48 29.82 6.73
CA VAL A 13 14.28 28.98 6.68
C VAL A 13 13.88 28.71 5.22
N GLY A 14 13.87 29.73 4.35
CA GLY A 14 13.59 29.55 2.93
C GLY A 14 14.56 28.59 2.25
N LEU A 15 15.85 28.66 2.57
CA LEU A 15 16.87 27.75 2.05
C LEU A 15 16.69 26.32 2.58
N LEU A 16 16.34 26.15 3.85
CA LEU A 16 16.05 24.84 4.43
C LEU A 16 14.83 24.19 3.76
N VAL A 17 13.76 24.94 3.58
CA VAL A 17 12.55 24.49 2.88
C VAL A 17 12.88 24.14 1.42
N ALA A 18 13.58 25.02 0.70
CA ALA A 18 13.98 24.75 -0.67
C ALA A 18 14.87 23.50 -0.79
N THR A 19 15.82 23.31 0.14
CA THR A 19 16.67 22.13 0.19
C THR A 19 15.85 20.86 0.40
N ALA A 20 14.91 20.88 1.36
CA ALA A 20 14.02 19.75 1.60
C ALA A 20 13.19 19.42 0.34
N CYS A 21 12.62 20.42 -0.32
CA CYS A 21 11.88 20.23 -1.57
C CYS A 21 12.76 19.66 -2.70
N VAL A 22 14.02 20.12 -2.85
CA VAL A 22 14.95 19.55 -3.84
C VAL A 22 15.24 18.08 -3.55
N LEU A 23 15.47 17.72 -2.28
CA LEU A 23 15.71 16.33 -1.88
C LEU A 23 14.49 15.44 -2.16
N LEU A 24 13.28 15.92 -1.86
CA LEU A 24 12.03 15.22 -2.17
C LEU A 24 11.83 15.05 -3.68
N GLY A 25 12.11 16.10 -4.47
CA GLY A 25 12.05 16.03 -5.92
C GLY A 25 13.05 15.03 -6.51
N ARG A 26 14.28 14.98 -5.97
CA ARG A 26 15.27 13.97 -6.35
C ARG A 26 14.84 12.55 -6.00
N TRP A 27 14.20 12.36 -4.85
CA TRP A 27 13.66 11.06 -4.45
C TRP A 27 12.54 10.60 -5.41
N GLN A 28 11.61 11.49 -5.77
CA GLN A 28 10.57 11.18 -6.76
C GLN A 28 11.16 10.91 -8.14
N TRP A 29 12.15 11.68 -8.57
CA TRP A 29 12.86 11.43 -9.83
C TRP A 29 13.51 10.05 -9.86
N HIS A 30 14.18 9.65 -8.77
CA HIS A 30 14.76 8.31 -8.67
C HIS A 30 13.70 7.21 -8.79
N ARG A 31 12.53 7.36 -8.13
CA ARG A 31 11.40 6.43 -8.28
C ARG A 31 10.93 6.32 -9.74
N HIS A 32 10.82 7.44 -10.43
CA HIS A 32 10.49 7.47 -11.86
C HIS A 32 11.52 6.72 -12.71
N VAL A 33 12.82 6.99 -12.54
CA VAL A 33 13.88 6.32 -13.31
C VAL A 33 13.87 4.80 -13.11
N VAL A 34 13.66 4.33 -11.88
CA VAL A 34 13.54 2.89 -11.59
C VAL A 34 12.33 2.31 -12.31
N ARG A 35 11.17 2.96 -12.21
CA ARG A 35 9.93 2.49 -12.82
C ARG A 35 10.02 2.45 -14.35
N ASP A 36 10.59 3.47 -14.96
CA ASP A 36 10.82 3.54 -16.41
C ASP A 36 11.76 2.44 -16.88
N ALA A 37 12.81 2.11 -16.10
CA ALA A 37 13.71 1.02 -16.43
C ALA A 37 13.02 -0.36 -16.37
N GLU A 38 12.12 -0.58 -15.42
CA GLU A 38 11.27 -1.78 -15.36
C GLU A 38 10.35 -1.88 -16.59
N ILE A 39 9.66 -0.79 -16.93
CA ILE A 39 8.78 -0.70 -18.10
C ILE A 39 9.57 -1.00 -19.38
N ALA A 40 10.73 -0.39 -19.57
CA ALA A 40 11.57 -0.62 -20.74
C ALA A 40 12.04 -2.09 -20.85
N THR A 41 12.22 -2.77 -19.71
CA THR A 41 12.54 -4.20 -19.69
C THR A 41 11.35 -5.03 -20.12
N VAL A 42 10.16 -4.72 -19.60
CA VAL A 42 8.91 -5.37 -20.03
C VAL A 42 8.72 -5.18 -21.53
N GLU A 43 8.74 -3.96 -22.04
CA GLU A 43 8.51 -3.67 -23.47
C GLU A 43 9.48 -4.41 -24.39
N ARG A 44 10.78 -4.45 -24.02
CA ARG A 44 11.81 -5.14 -24.80
C ARG A 44 11.58 -6.65 -24.84
N ASN A 45 11.28 -7.26 -23.69
CA ASN A 45 11.24 -8.72 -23.57
C ASN A 45 9.88 -9.31 -23.93
N TRP A 46 8.81 -8.56 -23.73
CA TRP A 46 7.43 -8.98 -23.98
C TRP A 46 7.14 -9.21 -25.47
N GLN A 47 7.78 -8.42 -26.35
CA GLN A 47 7.64 -8.52 -27.81
C GLN A 47 8.69 -9.43 -28.46
N ALA A 48 9.68 -9.90 -27.70
CA ALA A 48 10.76 -10.71 -28.24
C ALA A 48 10.30 -12.14 -28.55
N ALA A 49 10.73 -12.69 -29.69
CA ALA A 49 10.35 -14.03 -30.11
C ALA A 49 10.75 -15.09 -29.06
N PRO A 50 9.91 -16.13 -28.80
CA PRO A 50 10.23 -17.18 -27.83
C PRO A 50 11.55 -17.88 -28.13
N VAL A 51 12.32 -18.21 -27.09
CA VAL A 51 13.59 -18.95 -27.20
C VAL A 51 13.64 -20.14 -26.24
N PRO A 52 14.42 -21.20 -26.49
CA PRO A 52 14.57 -22.29 -25.53
C PRO A 52 15.07 -21.77 -24.18
N ILE A 53 14.52 -22.25 -23.06
CA ILE A 53 14.89 -21.74 -21.72
C ILE A 53 16.40 -21.81 -21.45
N GLY A 54 17.08 -22.85 -21.96
CA GLY A 54 18.52 -23.04 -21.82
C GLY A 54 19.40 -21.96 -22.47
N THR A 55 18.83 -21.10 -23.35
CA THR A 55 19.55 -19.94 -23.90
C THR A 55 19.52 -18.73 -22.97
N VAL A 56 18.62 -18.73 -21.98
CA VAL A 56 18.44 -17.63 -21.01
C VAL A 56 18.99 -18.04 -19.66
N LEU A 57 18.67 -19.26 -19.20
CA LEU A 57 19.07 -19.78 -17.89
C LEU A 57 19.84 -21.09 -18.04
N ALA A 58 21.00 -21.17 -17.40
CA ALA A 58 21.65 -22.45 -17.16
C ALA A 58 20.79 -23.29 -16.17
N PRO A 59 20.89 -24.63 -16.19
CA PRO A 59 20.24 -25.49 -15.19
C PRO A 59 20.54 -25.02 -13.76
N GLY A 60 19.49 -24.78 -12.97
CA GLY A 60 19.64 -24.24 -11.60
C GLY A 60 19.98 -22.74 -11.52
N GLY A 61 19.96 -22.01 -12.64
CA GLY A 61 20.29 -20.60 -12.69
C GLY A 61 19.19 -19.70 -12.13
N THR A 62 19.60 -18.53 -11.62
CA THR A 62 18.72 -17.44 -11.18
C THR A 62 18.40 -16.49 -12.30
N LEU A 63 17.14 -16.06 -12.40
CA LEU A 63 16.72 -15.06 -13.38
C LEU A 63 17.26 -13.67 -13.05
N GLY A 64 17.98 -13.07 -13.99
CA GLY A 64 18.38 -11.68 -13.91
C GLY A 64 17.22 -10.73 -14.21
N SER A 65 17.23 -9.54 -13.60
CA SER A 65 16.19 -8.52 -13.83
C SER A 65 16.08 -8.11 -15.31
N ALA A 66 17.19 -8.13 -16.06
CA ALA A 66 17.22 -7.80 -17.48
C ALA A 66 16.48 -8.81 -18.38
N ASP A 67 16.31 -10.06 -17.91
CA ASP A 67 15.63 -11.14 -18.63
C ASP A 67 14.19 -11.36 -18.14
N GLN A 68 13.73 -10.54 -17.18
CA GLN A 68 12.34 -10.59 -16.73
C GLN A 68 11.39 -10.35 -17.91
N TRP A 69 10.30 -11.12 -17.95
CA TRP A 69 9.30 -11.16 -19.03
C TRP A 69 9.76 -11.80 -20.33
N ARG A 70 10.99 -12.33 -20.40
CA ARG A 70 11.45 -13.06 -21.59
C ARG A 70 10.59 -14.29 -21.81
N THR A 71 10.01 -14.40 -23.00
CA THR A 71 9.25 -15.58 -23.39
C THR A 71 10.20 -16.73 -23.74
N VAL A 72 10.00 -17.87 -23.09
CA VAL A 72 10.78 -19.08 -23.30
C VAL A 72 9.90 -20.27 -23.67
N THR A 73 10.49 -21.22 -24.38
CA THR A 73 9.90 -22.52 -24.69
C THR A 73 10.62 -23.63 -23.93
N LEU A 74 9.86 -24.60 -23.42
CA LEU A 74 10.38 -25.78 -22.76
C LEU A 74 9.50 -27.00 -23.10
N THR A 75 10.14 -28.16 -23.28
CA THR A 75 9.45 -29.44 -23.50
C THR A 75 9.76 -30.39 -22.35
N GLY A 76 8.75 -31.09 -21.86
CA GLY A 76 8.82 -31.87 -20.64
C GLY A 76 7.45 -32.39 -20.21
N HIS A 77 7.20 -32.49 -18.92
CA HIS A 77 5.91 -32.88 -18.36
C HIS A 77 5.65 -32.16 -17.03
N TYR A 78 4.37 -31.98 -16.69
CA TYR A 78 3.98 -31.46 -15.38
C TYR A 78 4.07 -32.55 -14.31
N GLU A 79 4.60 -32.20 -13.14
CA GLU A 79 4.47 -33.00 -11.93
C GLU A 79 3.17 -32.61 -11.22
N THR A 80 2.05 -33.15 -11.70
CA THR A 80 0.70 -32.72 -11.28
C THR A 80 0.44 -33.00 -9.80
N SER A 81 1.10 -34.03 -9.24
CA SER A 81 1.00 -34.38 -7.82
C SER A 81 1.67 -33.35 -6.90
N ALA A 82 2.52 -32.48 -7.46
CA ALA A 82 3.19 -31.38 -6.77
C ALA A 82 2.52 -30.02 -7.03
N THR A 83 1.23 -30.00 -7.38
CA THR A 83 0.49 -28.74 -7.58
C THR A 83 0.30 -28.02 -6.25
N VAL A 84 0.62 -26.72 -6.22
CA VAL A 84 0.53 -25.87 -5.04
C VAL A 84 -0.27 -24.61 -5.36
N LEU A 85 -1.07 -24.14 -4.40
CA LEU A 85 -1.87 -22.93 -4.53
C LEU A 85 -1.22 -21.71 -3.88
N LEU A 86 -0.94 -20.69 -4.67
CA LEU A 86 -0.48 -19.40 -4.17
C LEU A 86 -1.66 -18.56 -3.71
N ARG A 87 -1.71 -18.22 -2.42
CA ARG A 87 -2.80 -17.48 -1.80
C ARG A 87 -2.48 -16.00 -1.62
N GLY A 88 -3.51 -15.23 -1.23
CA GLY A 88 -3.36 -13.80 -0.93
C GLY A 88 -3.20 -12.96 -2.19
N ARG A 89 -3.69 -13.47 -3.33
CA ARG A 89 -3.68 -12.78 -4.61
C ARG A 89 -5.06 -12.24 -4.91
N THR A 90 -5.08 -11.17 -5.69
CA THR A 90 -6.29 -10.59 -6.20
C THR A 90 -6.16 -10.37 -7.70
N VAL A 91 -7.24 -10.64 -8.42
CA VAL A 91 -7.39 -10.31 -9.84
C VAL A 91 -8.72 -9.55 -9.95
N ASP A 92 -8.68 -8.34 -10.50
CA ASP A 92 -9.84 -7.46 -10.66
C ASP A 92 -10.67 -7.27 -9.36
N GLY A 93 -9.97 -7.17 -8.23
CA GLY A 93 -10.57 -6.98 -6.90
C GLY A 93 -11.16 -8.24 -6.27
N GLN A 94 -11.11 -9.39 -6.94
CA GLN A 94 -11.57 -10.67 -6.41
C GLN A 94 -10.41 -11.46 -5.82
N GLY A 95 -10.64 -12.15 -4.70
CA GLY A 95 -9.64 -13.05 -4.11
C GLY A 95 -9.47 -14.30 -4.96
N VAL A 96 -8.22 -14.64 -5.30
CA VAL A 96 -7.90 -15.79 -6.15
C VAL A 96 -6.75 -16.62 -5.55
N TYR A 97 -6.66 -17.88 -5.99
CA TYR A 97 -5.46 -18.68 -5.88
C TYR A 97 -4.76 -18.73 -7.24
N HIS A 98 -3.45 -18.54 -7.29
CA HIS A 98 -2.70 -18.95 -8.49
C HIS A 98 -2.36 -20.43 -8.39
N VAL A 99 -2.34 -21.10 -9.54
CA VAL A 99 -2.06 -22.53 -9.67
C VAL A 99 -0.61 -22.70 -10.08
N LEU A 100 0.25 -23.06 -9.13
CA LEU A 100 1.66 -23.31 -9.36
C LEU A 100 1.88 -24.81 -9.56
N VAL A 101 2.46 -25.18 -10.70
CA VAL A 101 2.74 -26.59 -11.03
C VAL A 101 4.21 -26.72 -11.45
N PRO A 102 5.00 -27.55 -10.77
CA PRO A 102 6.35 -27.88 -11.21
C PRO A 102 6.33 -28.56 -12.58
N PHE A 103 7.21 -28.11 -13.47
CA PHE A 103 7.38 -28.66 -14.81
C PHE A 103 8.79 -29.22 -14.97
N ILE A 104 8.87 -30.51 -15.28
CA ILE A 104 10.12 -31.26 -15.39
C ILE A 104 10.54 -31.32 -16.86
N GLY A 105 11.63 -30.63 -17.17
CA GLY A 105 12.23 -30.57 -18.50
C GLY A 105 13.37 -31.57 -18.72
N ALA A 106 14.11 -31.36 -19.81
CA ALA A 106 15.32 -32.11 -20.13
C ALA A 106 16.37 -32.00 -19.00
N GLY A 107 17.15 -33.07 -18.79
CA GLY A 107 18.21 -33.08 -17.78
C GLY A 107 17.71 -32.95 -16.33
N GLN A 108 16.42 -33.24 -16.07
CA GLN A 108 15.79 -33.07 -14.74
C GLN A 108 15.84 -31.61 -14.26
N THR A 109 15.75 -30.63 -15.17
CA THR A 109 15.53 -29.24 -14.77
C THR A 109 14.08 -29.02 -14.38
N VAL A 110 13.83 -28.23 -13.34
CA VAL A 110 12.50 -27.95 -12.81
C VAL A 110 12.19 -26.47 -12.96
N LEU A 111 11.07 -26.15 -13.60
CA LEU A 111 10.53 -24.79 -13.64
C LEU A 111 9.19 -24.77 -12.88
N VAL A 112 9.03 -23.90 -11.90
CA VAL A 112 7.71 -23.66 -11.30
C VAL A 112 6.88 -22.85 -12.28
N VAL A 113 5.79 -23.43 -12.78
CA VAL A 113 4.91 -22.77 -13.76
C VAL A 113 3.68 -22.24 -13.05
N ASP A 114 3.47 -20.93 -13.11
CA ASP A 114 2.19 -20.29 -12.78
C ASP A 114 1.26 -20.42 -13.98
N ARG A 115 0.32 -21.37 -13.91
CA ARG A 115 -0.61 -21.67 -14.99
C ARG A 115 -1.72 -20.64 -15.10
N GLY A 116 -1.92 -19.79 -14.10
CA GLY A 116 -3.03 -18.86 -13.99
C GLY A 116 -3.76 -18.98 -12.67
N TRP A 117 -5.00 -18.50 -12.60
CA TRP A 117 -5.72 -18.38 -11.35
C TRP A 117 -7.08 -19.07 -11.34
N VAL A 118 -7.54 -19.39 -10.13
CA VAL A 118 -8.89 -19.89 -9.83
C VAL A 118 -9.49 -19.05 -8.70
N ALA A 119 -10.79 -18.80 -8.75
CA ALA A 119 -11.46 -18.02 -7.72
C ALA A 119 -11.40 -18.75 -6.36
N VAL A 120 -11.23 -17.98 -5.28
CA VAL A 120 -11.42 -18.52 -3.93
C VAL A 120 -12.91 -18.84 -3.77
N GLY A 121 -13.24 -20.06 -3.34
CA GLY A 121 -14.62 -20.44 -3.06
C GLY A 121 -15.23 -19.63 -1.91
N SER A 122 -16.55 -19.72 -1.75
CA SER A 122 -17.32 -18.94 -0.77
C SER A 122 -16.93 -19.22 0.69
N THR A 123 -16.26 -20.35 0.96
CA THR A 123 -15.76 -20.71 2.29
C THR A 123 -14.25 -20.96 2.25
N PRO A 124 -13.49 -20.57 3.30
CA PRO A 124 -12.04 -20.73 3.35
C PRO A 124 -11.53 -22.17 3.17
N ASP A 125 -12.38 -23.17 3.41
CA ASP A 125 -12.09 -24.61 3.32
C ASP A 125 -12.49 -25.25 1.99
N THR A 126 -13.17 -24.53 1.08
CA THR A 126 -13.43 -25.08 -0.26
C THR A 126 -12.16 -24.97 -1.10
N SER A 127 -11.43 -26.08 -1.25
CA SER A 127 -10.33 -26.16 -2.23
C SER A 127 -10.90 -25.77 -3.59
N ALA A 128 -10.33 -24.73 -4.22
CA ALA A 128 -10.72 -24.37 -5.56
C ALA A 128 -10.64 -25.60 -6.46
N THR A 129 -11.65 -25.83 -7.30
CA THR A 129 -11.56 -26.88 -8.31
C THR A 129 -10.51 -26.44 -9.31
N VAL A 130 -9.32 -27.03 -9.23
CA VAL A 130 -8.19 -26.72 -10.10
C VAL A 130 -8.26 -27.62 -11.33
N PRO A 131 -8.38 -27.07 -12.54
CA PRO A 131 -8.27 -27.85 -13.77
C PRO A 131 -6.89 -28.52 -13.88
N ALA A 132 -6.90 -29.84 -14.08
CA ALA A 132 -5.67 -30.61 -14.21
C ALA A 132 -4.83 -30.13 -15.41
N PRO A 133 -3.50 -30.12 -15.31
CA PRO A 133 -2.62 -29.90 -16.45
C PRO A 133 -2.76 -31.01 -17.50
N PRO A 134 -2.29 -30.77 -18.74
CA PRO A 134 -2.22 -31.83 -19.74
C PRO A 134 -1.25 -32.92 -19.27
N SER A 135 -1.60 -34.18 -19.54
CA SER A 135 -0.75 -35.34 -19.22
C SER A 135 0.26 -35.64 -20.32
N GLY A 136 1.33 -36.35 -19.96
CA GLY A 136 2.35 -36.78 -20.90
C GLY A 136 3.32 -35.67 -21.29
N THR A 137 3.90 -35.77 -22.49
CA THR A 137 4.87 -34.79 -22.99
C THR A 137 4.15 -33.53 -23.46
N VAL A 138 4.53 -32.40 -22.86
CA VAL A 138 4.00 -31.08 -23.12
C VAL A 138 5.10 -30.19 -23.63
N THR A 139 4.80 -29.37 -24.64
CA THR A 139 5.61 -28.21 -25.00
C THR A 139 4.90 -26.96 -24.50
N LEU A 140 5.55 -26.23 -23.59
CA LEU A 140 5.02 -25.00 -23.02
C LEU A 140 5.78 -23.79 -23.55
N THR A 141 5.05 -22.68 -23.67
CA THR A 141 5.60 -21.34 -23.79
C THR A 141 5.24 -20.57 -22.52
N ALA A 142 6.23 -20.01 -21.85
CA ALA A 142 6.04 -19.24 -20.62
C ALA A 142 6.85 -17.95 -20.63
N ARG A 143 6.40 -16.94 -19.90
CA ARG A 143 7.17 -15.74 -19.61
C ARG A 143 7.88 -15.92 -18.27
N LEU A 144 9.20 -15.76 -18.27
CA LEU A 144 9.98 -15.82 -17.04
C LEU A 144 9.71 -14.59 -16.17
N VAL A 145 9.40 -14.81 -14.90
CA VAL A 145 9.30 -13.76 -13.90
C VAL A 145 10.20 -14.11 -12.72
N LEU A 146 10.64 -13.08 -11.99
CA LEU A 146 11.46 -13.26 -10.80
C LEU A 146 10.65 -14.02 -9.75
N ALA A 147 11.28 -14.99 -9.10
CA ALA A 147 10.72 -15.59 -7.90
C ALA A 147 10.64 -14.53 -6.80
N GLU A 148 9.55 -14.54 -6.05
CA GLU A 148 9.44 -13.69 -4.87
C GLU A 148 10.33 -14.23 -3.74
N PRO A 149 10.78 -13.38 -2.80
CA PRO A 149 11.45 -13.84 -1.59
C PRO A 149 10.55 -14.77 -0.77
N SER A 150 11.13 -15.75 -0.09
CA SER A 150 10.39 -16.67 0.81
C SER A 150 9.56 -15.89 1.83
N ALA A 151 8.38 -16.43 2.15
CA ALA A 151 7.47 -15.81 3.11
C ALA A 151 7.55 -16.51 4.48
N ASP A 152 7.94 -15.77 5.53
CA ASP A 152 8.10 -16.27 6.91
C ASP A 152 6.78 -16.71 7.62
N ARG A 153 5.67 -16.86 6.90
CA ARG A 153 4.35 -17.12 7.49
C ARG A 153 3.74 -18.43 6.97
N ALA A 154 3.50 -19.36 7.89
CA ALA A 154 2.89 -20.66 7.64
C ALA A 154 1.58 -20.60 6.83
N ALA A 155 1.47 -21.45 5.81
CA ALA A 155 0.28 -21.66 5.00
C ALA A 155 -0.26 -23.09 5.21
N PRO A 156 -1.54 -23.36 4.90
CA PRO A 156 -2.07 -24.72 4.89
C PRO A 156 -1.27 -25.63 3.94
N ALA A 157 -1.33 -26.95 4.14
CA ALA A 157 -0.73 -27.92 3.24
C ALA A 157 -1.19 -27.71 1.78
N GLY A 158 -0.28 -27.86 0.82
CA GLY A 158 -0.54 -27.58 -0.59
C GLY A 158 -0.75 -26.10 -0.93
N GLN A 159 -0.45 -25.17 -0.03
CA GLN A 159 -0.56 -23.73 -0.26
C GLN A 159 0.71 -22.98 0.13
N VAL A 160 0.98 -21.87 -0.58
CA VAL A 160 2.10 -20.95 -0.30
C VAL A 160 1.66 -19.50 -0.38
N ARG A 161 2.43 -18.59 0.21
CA ARG A 161 2.21 -17.13 0.11
C ARG A 161 3.19 -16.42 -0.80
N SER A 162 4.32 -17.06 -1.10
CA SER A 162 5.34 -16.57 -2.00
C SER A 162 5.50 -17.52 -3.19
N THR A 163 6.04 -17.00 -4.27
CA THR A 163 6.49 -17.79 -5.42
C THR A 163 7.95 -18.22 -5.32
N ALA A 164 8.58 -18.02 -4.15
CA ALA A 164 9.88 -18.61 -3.82
C ALA A 164 9.90 -20.10 -4.19
N VAL A 165 10.85 -20.48 -5.02
CA VAL A 165 10.85 -21.81 -5.66
C VAL A 165 11.01 -22.90 -4.60
N GLU A 166 11.84 -22.65 -3.60
CA GLU A 166 12.02 -23.50 -2.43
C GLU A 166 10.72 -23.69 -1.62
N ASP A 167 9.94 -22.64 -1.41
CA ASP A 167 8.67 -22.72 -0.68
C ASP A 167 7.64 -23.55 -1.45
N VAL A 168 7.57 -23.34 -2.77
CA VAL A 168 6.65 -24.08 -3.66
C VAL A 168 7.00 -25.56 -3.67
N LEU A 169 8.27 -25.91 -3.88
CA LEU A 169 8.70 -27.31 -3.94
C LEU A 169 8.62 -27.99 -2.57
N ALA A 170 8.77 -27.26 -1.46
CA ALA A 170 8.61 -27.81 -0.11
C ALA A 170 7.14 -28.01 0.30
N ALA A 171 6.23 -27.20 -0.23
CA ALA A 171 4.79 -27.29 0.05
C ALA A 171 4.06 -28.36 -0.77
N ALA A 172 4.72 -28.92 -1.79
CA ALA A 172 4.20 -29.99 -2.62
C ALA A 172 4.07 -31.30 -1.85
N ASP A 173 2.97 -32.02 -2.06
CA ASP A 173 2.74 -33.34 -1.44
C ASP A 173 3.67 -34.42 -2.00
N ALA A 174 4.17 -34.24 -3.23
CA ALA A 174 5.11 -35.12 -3.88
C ALA A 174 6.51 -34.48 -4.00
N PRO A 175 7.59 -35.21 -3.65
CA PRO A 175 8.94 -34.68 -3.78
C PRO A 175 9.31 -34.49 -5.25
N VAL A 176 9.67 -33.26 -5.62
CA VAL A 176 10.19 -32.95 -6.94
C VAL A 176 11.71 -32.96 -6.88
N THR A 177 12.35 -33.83 -7.67
CA THR A 177 13.81 -33.93 -7.74
C THR A 177 14.31 -33.28 -9.02
N GLY A 178 15.39 -32.50 -8.94
CA GLY A 178 15.99 -31.87 -10.11
C GLY A 178 16.71 -30.57 -9.82
N GLN A 179 17.23 -29.95 -10.87
CA GLN A 179 17.83 -28.61 -10.81
C GLN A 179 16.75 -27.57 -11.07
N ALA A 180 16.20 -27.01 -9.98
CA ALA A 180 15.17 -25.98 -10.07
C ALA A 180 15.76 -24.64 -10.49
N TYR A 181 15.20 -24.02 -11.53
CA TYR A 181 15.51 -22.63 -11.85
C TYR A 181 15.00 -21.74 -10.73
N ASP A 182 15.79 -20.74 -10.32
CA ASP A 182 15.34 -19.67 -9.42
C ASP A 182 14.62 -18.59 -10.26
N ALA A 183 13.46 -19.01 -10.77
CA ALA A 183 12.58 -18.29 -11.68
C ALA A 183 11.20 -18.96 -11.71
N VAL A 184 10.17 -18.18 -12.05
CA VAL A 184 8.81 -18.69 -12.24
C VAL A 184 8.40 -18.48 -13.69
N GLY A 185 7.79 -19.49 -14.31
CA GLY A 185 7.24 -19.38 -15.66
C GLY A 185 5.76 -19.06 -15.62
N ARG A 186 5.34 -17.87 -16.05
CA ARG A 186 3.91 -17.60 -16.29
C ARG A 186 3.48 -18.21 -17.61
N LEU A 187 2.51 -19.11 -17.58
CA LEU A 187 2.03 -19.81 -18.77
C LEU A 187 1.50 -18.82 -19.82
N VAL A 188 1.92 -19.01 -21.07
CA VAL A 188 1.36 -18.33 -22.25
C VAL A 188 0.55 -19.32 -23.08
N THR A 189 1.16 -20.45 -23.44
CA THR A 189 0.50 -21.56 -24.15
C THR A 189 1.11 -22.90 -23.76
N GLU A 190 0.33 -23.96 -23.90
CA GLU A 190 0.77 -25.36 -23.73
C GLU A 190 0.18 -26.24 -24.82
N SER A 191 0.94 -27.24 -25.26
CA SER A 191 0.52 -28.25 -26.23
C SER A 191 0.91 -29.65 -25.74
N PRO A 192 -0.04 -30.58 -25.59
CA PRO A 192 -1.49 -30.42 -25.80
C PRO A 192 -2.13 -29.41 -24.84
N SER A 193 -3.25 -28.81 -25.23
CA SER A 193 -3.98 -27.84 -24.40
C SER A 193 -4.79 -28.54 -23.31
N ALA A 194 -4.87 -27.96 -22.12
CA ALA A 194 -5.78 -28.40 -21.07
C ALA A 194 -6.96 -27.44 -20.87
N ALA A 195 -7.83 -27.77 -19.92
CA ALA A 195 -8.92 -26.89 -19.52
C ALA A 195 -8.37 -25.55 -19.00
N PRO A 196 -8.98 -24.42 -19.40
CA PRO A 196 -8.45 -23.10 -19.08
C PRO A 196 -8.58 -22.81 -17.59
N VAL A 197 -7.58 -22.11 -17.05
CA VAL A 197 -7.66 -21.35 -15.81
C VAL A 197 -7.76 -19.86 -16.14
N GLY A 198 -8.04 -19.03 -15.15
CA GLY A 198 -8.05 -17.59 -15.32
C GLY A 198 -6.68 -17.07 -15.77
N VAL A 199 -6.67 -16.19 -16.77
CA VAL A 199 -5.45 -15.58 -17.31
C VAL A 199 -4.97 -14.50 -16.35
N LEU A 200 -3.66 -14.46 -16.08
CA LEU A 200 -3.05 -13.42 -15.27
C LEU A 200 -3.02 -12.10 -16.04
N PRO A 201 -3.23 -10.96 -15.37
CA PRO A 201 -3.12 -9.67 -16.00
C PRO A 201 -1.68 -9.41 -16.46
N ASP A 202 -1.59 -8.65 -17.56
CA ASP A 202 -0.33 -8.16 -18.08
C ASP A 202 0.36 -7.23 -17.07
N PRO A 203 1.70 -7.15 -17.09
CA PRO A 203 2.42 -6.19 -16.27
C PRO A 203 1.97 -4.77 -16.61
N SER A 204 1.78 -3.95 -15.58
CA SER A 204 1.48 -2.54 -15.78
C SER A 204 2.63 -1.86 -16.51
N LEU A 205 2.30 -1.06 -17.52
CA LEU A 205 3.20 -0.13 -18.20
C LEU A 205 2.96 1.33 -17.77
N ASP A 206 2.21 1.53 -16.69
CA ASP A 206 1.99 2.87 -16.15
C ASP A 206 3.27 3.38 -15.45
N PRO A 207 3.87 4.50 -15.91
CA PRO A 207 5.02 5.13 -15.26
C PRO A 207 4.64 5.78 -13.92
N GLY A 208 3.35 5.96 -13.66
CA GLY A 208 2.83 6.62 -12.47
C GLY A 208 3.09 8.13 -12.47
N SER A 209 2.88 8.76 -11.31
CA SER A 209 2.96 10.23 -11.13
C SER A 209 4.30 10.72 -10.59
N HIS A 210 5.30 9.84 -10.48
CA HIS A 210 6.60 10.18 -9.89
C HIS A 210 7.29 11.36 -10.59
N LEU A 211 7.20 11.42 -11.93
CA LEU A 211 7.78 12.50 -12.72
C LEU A 211 7.11 13.86 -12.43
N SER A 212 5.77 13.93 -12.44
CA SER A 212 5.05 15.17 -12.18
C SER A 212 5.28 15.67 -10.75
N TYR A 213 5.32 14.76 -9.77
CA TYR A 213 5.66 15.12 -8.39
C TYR A 213 7.10 15.63 -8.25
N ALA A 214 8.07 15.08 -8.99
CA ALA A 214 9.44 15.60 -8.98
C ALA A 214 9.49 17.07 -9.39
N PHE A 215 8.83 17.41 -10.51
CA PHE A 215 8.73 18.80 -10.97
C PHE A 215 7.94 19.70 -10.01
N GLN A 216 6.87 19.18 -9.41
CA GLN A 216 6.10 19.91 -8.39
C GLN A 216 6.98 20.29 -7.19
N TRP A 217 7.80 19.36 -6.69
CA TRP A 217 8.71 19.64 -5.58
C TRP A 217 9.77 20.67 -5.96
N TRP A 218 10.32 20.61 -7.18
CA TRP A 218 11.27 21.63 -7.64
C TRP A 218 10.62 23.00 -7.84
N ALA A 219 9.37 23.05 -8.31
CA ALA A 219 8.60 24.28 -8.37
C ALA A 219 8.40 24.89 -6.96
N PHE A 220 8.08 24.08 -5.95
CA PHE A 220 8.02 24.54 -4.55
C PHE A 220 9.37 25.03 -4.03
N ALA A 221 10.48 24.42 -4.42
CA ALA A 221 11.81 24.91 -4.06
C ALA A 221 12.07 26.32 -4.64
N VAL A 222 11.73 26.55 -5.91
CA VAL A 222 11.83 27.87 -6.55
C VAL A 222 10.94 28.89 -5.86
N LEU A 223 9.69 28.52 -5.56
CA LEU A 223 8.73 29.39 -4.86
C LEU A 223 9.19 29.70 -3.43
N ALA A 224 9.83 28.77 -2.72
CA ALA A 224 10.39 29.01 -1.40
C ALA A 224 11.53 30.03 -1.47
N VAL A 225 12.49 29.85 -2.38
CA VAL A 225 13.59 30.82 -2.55
C VAL A 225 13.05 32.20 -2.91
N GLY A 226 12.12 32.28 -3.88
CA GLY A 226 11.51 33.54 -4.30
C GLY A 226 10.69 34.21 -3.20
N GLY A 227 9.83 33.45 -2.53
CA GLY A 227 8.93 33.93 -1.48
C GLY A 227 9.67 34.43 -0.25
N PHE A 228 10.53 33.59 0.34
CA PHE A 228 11.32 33.95 1.52
C PHE A 228 12.37 35.01 1.18
N GLY A 229 12.98 34.97 -0.01
CA GLY A 229 13.89 36.01 -0.49
C GLY A 229 13.19 37.37 -0.63
N SER A 230 11.97 37.39 -1.17
CA SER A 230 11.17 38.61 -1.27
C SER A 230 10.77 39.16 0.11
N ALA A 231 10.42 38.29 1.05
CA ALA A 231 10.07 38.66 2.42
C ALA A 231 11.27 39.25 3.16
N ALA A 232 12.44 38.60 3.08
CA ALA A 232 13.68 39.12 3.64
C ALA A 232 14.07 40.47 3.01
N ARG A 233 13.92 40.61 1.68
CA ARG A 233 14.17 41.87 0.97
C ARG A 233 13.25 42.99 1.46
N ARG A 234 11.96 42.73 1.66
CA ARG A 234 11.00 43.71 2.20
C ARG A 234 11.41 44.15 3.61
N GLU A 235 11.83 43.22 4.46
CA GLU A 235 12.29 43.52 5.82
C GLU A 235 13.63 44.29 5.84
N TRP A 236 14.49 44.11 4.83
CA TRP A 236 15.73 44.89 4.66
C TRP A 236 15.48 46.30 4.15
N LEU A 237 14.52 46.47 3.22
CA LEU A 237 14.22 47.75 2.58
C LEU A 237 13.28 48.64 3.41
N ASP A 238 12.43 48.04 4.25
CA ASP A 238 11.46 48.79 5.06
C ASP A 238 11.47 48.32 6.53
N PRO A 239 12.49 48.74 7.32
CA PRO A 239 12.62 48.36 8.72
C PRO A 239 11.55 48.97 9.64
N GLN A 240 10.77 49.95 9.15
CA GLN A 240 9.81 50.72 9.96
C GLN A 240 8.46 50.01 10.13
N HIS A 241 8.20 48.92 9.42
CA HIS A 241 6.96 48.13 9.57
C HIS A 241 7.01 47.10 10.71
N ALA A 242 8.08 47.09 11.53
CA ALA A 242 8.21 46.21 12.69
C ALA A 242 7.52 46.75 13.96
N ALA A 243 6.28 47.21 13.82
CA ALA A 243 5.22 47.14 14.84
C ALA A 243 3.92 47.62 14.17
N PRO A 244 2.86 46.80 14.05
CA PRO A 244 1.55 47.40 13.93
C PRO A 244 1.36 48.22 15.22
N ALA A 245 1.22 49.54 15.09
CA ALA A 245 0.65 50.34 16.18
C ALA A 245 -0.62 49.60 16.62
N PRO A 246 -0.88 49.43 17.93
CA PRO A 246 -2.04 48.69 18.39
C PRO A 246 -3.25 49.31 17.71
N ARG A 247 -3.84 48.58 16.76
CA ARG A 247 -5.10 48.99 16.15
C ARG A 247 -6.07 48.87 17.31
N THR A 248 -6.44 49.99 17.90
CA THR A 248 -7.63 50.07 18.73
C THR A 248 -8.75 49.49 17.87
N ARG A 249 -9.14 48.26 18.18
CA ARG A 249 -10.23 47.56 17.51
C ARG A 249 -11.46 48.42 17.80
N ARG A 250 -11.85 49.27 16.85
CA ARG A 250 -13.10 49.99 16.95
C ARG A 250 -14.17 48.92 16.84
N ARG A 251 -14.75 48.56 17.98
CA ARG A 251 -15.81 47.56 18.11
C ARG A 251 -16.88 47.88 17.06
N GLY A 252 -17.14 46.93 16.17
CA GLY A 252 -18.16 47.09 15.14
C GLY A 252 -19.52 47.17 15.81
N ARG A 253 -20.47 47.94 15.24
CA ARG A 253 -21.84 48.03 15.77
C ARG A 253 -22.45 46.64 15.97
N ASP A 254 -22.17 45.72 15.05
CA ASP A 254 -22.62 44.33 15.09
C ASP A 254 -22.10 43.56 16.34
N GLU A 255 -20.86 43.80 16.77
CA GLU A 255 -20.30 43.20 17.99
C GLU A 255 -20.93 43.79 19.27
N VAL A 256 -21.48 45.00 19.21
CA VAL A 256 -22.17 45.64 20.35
C VAL A 256 -23.61 45.16 20.44
N ASP A 257 -24.25 44.94 19.29
CA ASP A 257 -25.62 44.42 19.21
C ASP A 257 -25.66 42.92 19.57
N GLU A 258 -24.64 42.13 19.20
CA GLU A 258 -24.50 40.73 19.63
C GLU A 258 -24.32 40.59 21.15
N ASP A 259 -23.49 41.43 21.77
CA ASP A 259 -23.34 41.46 23.24
C ASP A 259 -24.65 41.85 23.93
N ALA A 260 -25.37 42.84 23.40
CA ALA A 260 -26.66 43.27 23.96
C ALA A 260 -27.73 42.17 23.88
N LEU A 261 -27.69 41.33 22.85
CA LEU A 261 -28.58 40.17 22.72
C LEU A 261 -28.22 39.06 23.70
N ILE A 262 -26.93 38.81 23.94
CA ILE A 262 -26.45 37.83 24.91
C ILE A 262 -26.79 38.27 26.34
N ASP A 263 -26.60 39.55 26.68
CA ASP A 263 -26.97 40.10 27.98
C ASP A 263 -28.49 40.07 28.20
N ALA A 264 -29.30 40.33 27.17
CA ALA A 264 -30.76 40.21 27.24
C ALA A 264 -31.21 38.75 27.46
N GLN A 265 -30.54 37.77 26.85
CA GLN A 265 -30.81 36.34 27.09
C GLN A 265 -30.39 35.88 28.48
N LEU A 266 -29.27 36.40 29.01
CA LEU A 266 -28.82 36.11 30.38
C LEU A 266 -29.75 36.73 31.43
N ALA A 267 -30.25 37.94 31.19
CA ALA A 267 -31.24 38.59 32.05
C ALA A 267 -32.61 37.88 32.01
N ALA A 268 -33.04 37.39 30.85
CA ALA A 268 -34.26 36.60 30.71
C ALA A 268 -34.16 35.22 31.40
N GLY A 269 -32.98 34.60 31.38
CA GLY A 269 -32.70 33.36 32.10
C GLY A 269 -32.69 33.51 33.63
N ALA A 270 -32.26 34.66 34.14
CA ALA A 270 -32.23 34.95 35.58
C ALA A 270 -33.63 35.20 36.21
N HIS A 271 -34.64 35.56 35.41
CA HIS A 271 -36.01 35.79 35.89
C HIS A 271 -36.89 34.53 35.97
N ALA A 272 -36.43 33.38 35.46
CA ALA A 272 -37.21 32.14 35.47
C ALA A 272 -37.03 31.29 36.75
N ASP A 273 -36.07 31.62 37.62
CA ASP A 273 -35.69 30.79 38.78
C ASP A 273 -36.03 31.44 40.14
N SER A 274 -37.08 32.27 40.21
CA SER A 274 -37.49 32.91 41.46
C SER A 274 -39.00 33.14 41.53
N GLY A 275 -39.73 32.17 42.10
CA GLY A 275 -41.14 32.28 42.51
C GLY A 275 -41.47 31.29 43.64
N PRO A 276 -42.37 31.62 44.59
CA PRO A 276 -42.02 31.65 46.01
C PRO A 276 -42.59 30.51 46.86
N GLY A 277 -41.99 30.32 48.04
CA GLY A 277 -42.45 29.42 49.09
C GLY A 277 -43.49 30.04 50.05
N THR A 278 -44.26 29.14 50.65
CA THR A 278 -45.21 29.27 51.78
C THR A 278 -45.24 27.89 52.45
N GLY A 279 -45.18 27.64 53.76
CA GLY A 279 -45.14 28.42 55.00
C GLY A 279 -45.57 27.49 56.15
N ALA A 280 -45.06 27.76 57.36
CA ALA A 280 -45.57 27.39 58.70
C ALA A 280 -45.35 25.95 59.28
N ASP A 281 -44.48 25.93 60.29
CA ASP A 281 -44.69 25.59 61.71
C ASP A 281 -44.91 24.14 62.24
N ASP A 282 -44.14 23.91 63.32
CA ASP A 282 -44.35 23.12 64.53
C ASP A 282 -43.92 21.64 64.69
N GLU A 283 -43.18 21.49 65.81
CA GLU A 283 -43.10 20.36 66.75
C GLU A 283 -42.01 19.26 66.63
N VAL A 284 -41.37 19.06 67.79
CA VAL A 284 -40.35 18.10 68.26
C VAL A 284 -41.09 16.98 69.05
N PRO A 285 -40.57 15.79 69.48
CA PRO A 285 -39.28 15.07 69.29
C PRO A 285 -39.41 13.55 68.93
N ASP A 286 -38.23 12.90 68.94
CA ASP A 286 -37.94 11.55 69.50
C ASP A 286 -37.98 10.28 68.63
N GLY A 287 -36.81 9.65 68.58
CA GLY A 287 -36.72 8.20 68.83
C GLY A 287 -36.36 7.30 67.65
N PRO A 288 -35.78 6.12 67.90
CA PRO A 288 -34.53 5.73 67.24
C PRO A 288 -34.56 4.38 66.51
N SER A 289 -33.40 4.06 65.91
CA SER A 289 -32.88 2.69 65.71
C SER A 289 -33.28 1.95 64.43
N GLY A 290 -32.29 1.27 63.85
CA GLY A 290 -32.50 -0.01 63.18
C GLY A 290 -31.97 -0.12 61.77
N THR A 291 -30.72 -0.58 61.67
CA THR A 291 -30.26 -1.65 60.77
C THR A 291 -31.37 -2.36 59.97
N ASP A 292 -31.18 -2.61 58.67
CA ASP A 292 -30.52 -3.83 58.17
C ASP A 292 -30.70 -4.01 56.64
N GLN A 293 -29.59 -4.42 56.01
CA GLN A 293 -29.42 -5.35 54.88
C GLN A 293 -30.23 -5.39 53.56
N ALA A 294 -29.47 -5.94 52.59
CA ALA A 294 -29.81 -6.73 51.40
C ALA A 294 -30.19 -5.93 50.15
N ASN A 295 -29.34 -5.83 49.13
CA ASN A 295 -28.92 -6.89 48.18
C ASN A 295 -30.10 -7.56 47.48
N VAL A 296 -30.16 -7.47 46.13
CA VAL A 296 -30.51 -8.53 45.16
C VAL A 296 -30.53 -7.96 43.73
N THR A 297 -29.54 -8.38 42.93
CA THR A 297 -29.65 -9.09 41.64
C THR A 297 -30.86 -8.86 40.72
N ARG A 298 -30.65 -8.48 39.44
CA ARG A 298 -30.76 -9.37 38.24
C ARG A 298 -30.87 -8.63 36.90
N SER A 299 -30.03 -9.09 35.97
CA SER A 299 -30.34 -9.51 34.59
C SER A 299 -31.11 -8.58 33.64
N ARG A 300 -30.47 -8.22 32.53
CA ARG A 300 -30.49 -9.04 31.30
C ARG A 300 -29.34 -8.66 30.37
#